data_AF-A0A3D1R1Q4-F1
#
_entry.id   AF-A0A3D1R1Q4-F1
#
_cell.length_a   1.000
_cell.length_b   1.000
_cell.length_c   1.000
_cell.angle_alpha   90.00
_cell.angle_beta   90.00
_cell.angle_gamma   90.00
#
_symmetry.space_group_name_H-M   'P 1'
#
loop_
_entity.id
_entity.type
_entity.pdbx_description
1 polymer ?
#
loop_
_entity_poly.entity_id
_entity_poly.type
_entity_poly.pdbx_seq_one_letter_code
_entity_poly.pdbx_strand_id
1 'polypeptide(L)'
;PGAPAALPNPEEGGLGGQPTLVQNVETLASLPAIVAQGAEWYRALGKNGAGGAKVVSLGGDVKRPGNYEVPRGTPLRHLIEELGEGPLQGKSILALHLG
;
A
#
# COMPACT_ATOMS: atom_id res chain seq x y z
N PRO A 1 0.00 -40.35 -4.53
CA PRO A 1 1.14 -39.42 -4.30
C PRO A 1 0.68 -38.25 -3.42
N GLY A 2 1.16 -38.20 -2.17
CA GLY A 2 0.85 -37.10 -1.24
C GLY A 2 1.51 -35.80 -1.68
N ALA A 3 0.84 -34.67 -1.46
CA ALA A 3 1.42 -33.36 -1.73
C ALA A 3 2.79 -33.23 -1.02
N PRO A 4 3.78 -32.58 -1.64
CA PRO A 4 5.05 -32.32 -0.98
C PRO A 4 4.81 -31.52 0.32
N ALA A 5 5.62 -31.80 1.35
CA ALA A 5 5.58 -31.03 2.59
C ALA A 5 5.75 -29.54 2.28
N ALA A 6 4.91 -28.69 2.88
CA ALA A 6 5.00 -27.26 2.72
C ALA A 6 6.40 -26.79 3.12
N LEU A 7 6.99 -25.90 2.32
CA LEU A 7 8.24 -25.24 2.69
C LEU A 7 8.03 -24.46 3.99
N PRO A 8 9.03 -24.42 4.89
CA PRO A 8 8.94 -23.63 6.12
C PRO A 8 8.73 -22.16 5.77
N ASN A 9 8.05 -21.43 6.64
CA ASN A 9 7.88 -20.00 6.43
C ASN A 9 9.26 -19.30 6.45
N PRO A 10 9.45 -18.17 5.73
CA PRO A 10 10.75 -17.50 5.68
C PRO A 10 11.33 -17.15 7.07
N GLU A 11 10.48 -16.84 8.04
CA GLU A 11 10.86 -16.56 9.43
C GLU A 11 11.43 -17.78 10.17
N GLU A 12 11.15 -19.01 9.72
CA GLU A 12 11.66 -20.26 10.30
C GLU A 12 12.94 -20.74 9.59
N GLY A 13 13.05 -20.51 8.28
CA GLY A 13 14.17 -20.99 7.47
C GLY A 13 14.15 -20.46 6.04
N GLY A 14 14.43 -19.18 5.87
CA GLY A 14 14.46 -18.47 4.58
C GLY A 14 15.84 -18.49 3.89
N LEU A 15 16.46 -17.31 3.75
CA LEU A 15 17.70 -17.12 2.99
C LEU A 15 18.85 -17.96 3.60
N GLY A 16 19.41 -18.88 2.81
CA GLY A 16 20.48 -19.77 3.29
C GLY A 16 20.05 -20.68 4.44
N GLY A 17 18.75 -20.95 4.58
CA GLY A 17 18.18 -21.71 5.71
C GLY A 17 18.16 -20.94 7.03
N GLN A 18 18.35 -19.62 7.02
CA GLN A 18 18.29 -18.78 8.22
C GLN A 18 16.93 -18.07 8.34
N PRO A 19 16.44 -17.83 9.57
CA PRO A 19 15.29 -16.97 9.84
C PRO A 19 15.38 -15.63 9.08
N THR A 20 14.40 -15.35 8.22
CA THR A 20 14.41 -14.20 7.32
C THR A 20 13.04 -13.52 7.30
N LEU A 21 12.99 -12.24 7.68
CA LEU A 21 11.78 -11.43 7.52
C LEU A 21 11.81 -10.71 6.18
N VAL A 22 10.84 -11.02 5.31
CA VAL A 22 10.62 -10.31 4.05
C VAL A 22 9.58 -9.22 4.28
N GLN A 23 9.91 -7.99 3.92
CA GLN A 23 9.01 -6.84 4.05
C GLN A 23 8.96 -6.03 2.77
N ASN A 24 7.80 -5.44 2.49
CA ASN A 24 7.67 -4.48 1.41
C ASN A 24 8.54 -3.24 1.68
N VAL A 25 9.10 -2.64 0.62
CA VAL A 25 9.96 -1.45 0.71
C VAL A 25 9.27 -0.29 1.43
N GLU A 26 7.98 -0.06 1.17
CA GLU A 26 7.20 1.00 1.80
C GLU A 26 7.06 0.79 3.32
N THR A 27 6.88 -0.46 3.75
CA THR A 27 6.85 -0.81 5.17
C THR A 27 8.17 -0.43 5.82
N LEU A 28 9.30 -0.84 5.25
CA LEU A 28 10.63 -0.52 5.78
C LEU A 28 10.92 0.99 5.75
N ALA A 29 10.52 1.68 4.68
CA ALA A 29 10.72 3.12 4.53
C ALA A 29 9.94 3.95 5.57
N SER A 30 8.85 3.42 6.14
CA SER A 30 8.10 4.08 7.20
C SER A 30 8.78 4.02 8.58
N LEU A 31 9.66 3.03 8.80
CA LEU A 31 10.25 2.76 10.12
C LEU A 31 11.09 3.93 10.67
N PRO A 32 11.97 4.60 9.90
CA PRO A 32 12.76 5.70 10.43
C PRO A 32 11.89 6.84 10.97
N ALA A 33 10.80 7.17 10.27
CA ALA A 33 9.87 8.22 10.71
C ALA A 33 9.11 7.81 11.97
N ILE A 34 8.67 6.55 12.07
CA ILE A 34 8.00 6.01 13.26
C ILE A 34 8.95 6.03 14.47
N VAL A 35 10.21 5.64 14.30
CA VAL A 35 11.21 5.66 15.38
C VAL A 35 11.49 7.09 15.83
N ALA A 36 11.58 8.03 14.90
CA ALA A 36 11.88 9.44 15.20
C ALA A 36 10.70 10.19 15.86
N GLN A 37 9.47 9.91 15.45
CA GLN A 37 8.28 10.70 15.83
C GLN A 37 7.32 9.95 16.77
N GLY A 38 7.51 8.64 16.95
CA GLY A 38 6.68 7.79 17.78
C GLY A 38 5.49 7.17 17.06
N ALA A 39 4.98 6.08 17.64
CA ALA A 39 3.87 5.31 17.07
C ALA A 39 2.54 6.07 17.04
N GLU A 40 2.29 6.94 18.04
CA GLU A 40 1.06 7.74 18.09
C GLU A 40 0.99 8.75 16.96
N TRP A 41 2.11 9.42 16.65
CA TRP A 41 2.21 10.30 15.50
C TRP A 41 1.85 9.56 14.20
N TYR A 42 2.47 8.41 13.96
CA TYR A 42 2.20 7.64 12.74
C TYR A 42 0.74 7.18 12.67
N ARG A 43 0.14 6.77 13.79
CA ARG A 43 -1.29 6.43 13.85
C ARG A 43 -2.19 7.62 13.52
N ALA A 44 -1.82 8.83 13.93
CA ALA A 44 -2.58 10.05 13.66
C ALA A 44 -2.56 10.48 12.18
N LEU A 45 -1.63 9.98 11.36
CA LEU A 45 -1.55 10.33 9.93
C LEU A 45 -2.70 9.79 9.08
N GLY A 46 -3.33 8.69 9.49
CA GLY A 46 -4.37 8.05 8.70
C GLY A 46 -5.78 8.49 9.11
N LYS A 47 -6.79 7.90 8.46
CA LYS A 47 -8.21 8.26 8.62
C LYS A 47 -9.02 7.05 9.07
N ASN A 48 -10.16 7.28 9.72
CA ASN A 48 -11.14 6.24 10.07
C ASN A 48 -10.55 5.07 10.87
N GLY A 49 -9.59 5.34 11.76
CA GLY A 49 -8.90 4.32 12.56
C GLY A 49 -7.79 3.56 11.82
N ALA A 50 -7.60 3.78 10.52
CA ALA A 50 -6.39 3.33 9.83
C ALA A 50 -5.24 4.28 10.18
N GLY A 51 -4.12 3.75 10.67
CA GLY A 51 -2.91 4.55 10.94
C GLY A 51 -1.99 4.63 9.72
N GLY A 52 -1.15 5.67 9.67
CA GLY A 52 -0.07 5.82 8.70
C GLY A 52 -0.47 6.39 7.34
N ALA A 53 0.53 6.56 6.49
CA ALA A 53 0.38 6.89 5.08
C ALA A 53 0.46 5.62 4.20
N LYS A 54 0.03 5.77 2.94
CA LYS A 54 0.14 4.76 1.89
C LYS A 54 0.47 5.44 0.57
N VAL A 55 1.42 4.92 -0.18
CA VAL A 55 1.64 5.24 -1.59
C VAL A 55 0.69 4.39 -2.42
N VAL A 56 -0.13 5.06 -3.23
CA VAL A 56 -1.08 4.45 -4.16
C VAL A 56 -0.67 4.78 -5.59
N SER A 57 -0.47 3.75 -6.40
CA SER A 57 -0.26 3.88 -7.84
C SER A 57 -1.61 3.93 -8.55
N LEU A 58 -2.02 5.14 -8.96
CA LEU A 58 -3.22 5.37 -9.73
C LEU A 58 -2.88 5.39 -11.22
N GLY A 59 -3.41 4.42 -11.97
CA GLY A 59 -3.23 4.32 -13.42
C GLY A 59 -4.55 4.09 -14.15
N GLY A 60 -4.47 3.84 -15.46
CA GLY A 60 -5.63 3.58 -16.30
C GLY A 60 -6.28 4.86 -16.84
N ASP A 61 -7.61 4.85 -16.95
CA ASP A 61 -8.41 5.87 -17.63
C ASP A 61 -8.70 7.12 -16.78
N VAL A 62 -7.69 7.65 -16.09
CA VAL A 62 -7.76 8.93 -15.35
C VAL A 62 -6.97 10.02 -16.05
N LYS A 63 -7.33 11.30 -15.87
CA LYS A 63 -6.61 12.42 -16.51
C LYS A 63 -5.20 12.61 -15.97
N ARG A 64 -4.98 12.30 -14.69
CA ARG A 64 -3.70 12.48 -14.02
C ARG A 64 -3.22 11.20 -13.32
N PRO A 65 -2.71 10.21 -14.07
CA PRO A 65 -2.12 9.01 -13.47
C PRO A 65 -0.82 9.35 -12.72
N GLY A 66 -0.49 8.58 -11.69
CA GLY A 66 0.71 8.79 -10.90
C GLY A 66 0.75 7.99 -9.60
N ASN A 67 1.83 8.20 -8.84
CA ASN A 67 1.96 7.68 -7.49
C ASN A 67 1.63 8.80 -6.51
N TYR A 68 0.68 8.54 -5.62
CA TYR A 68 0.22 9.50 -4.62
C TYR A 68 0.45 8.95 -3.23
N GLU A 69 1.19 9.69 -2.40
CA GLU A 69 1.24 9.43 -0.97
C GLU A 69 0.00 10.04 -0.32
N VAL A 70 -0.81 9.20 0.32
CA VAL A 70 -2.07 9.61 0.95
C VAL A 70 -2.19 9.03 2.36
N PRO A 71 -2.96 9.70 3.25
CA PRO A 71 -3.41 9.07 4.50
C PRO A 71 -4.06 7.71 4.23
N ARG A 72 -3.68 6.68 4.97
CA ARG A 72 -4.36 5.39 4.89
C ARG A 72 -5.82 5.57 5.30
N GLY A 73 -6.74 4.90 4.60
CA GLY A 73 -8.18 5.13 4.76
C GLY A 73 -8.73 6.30 3.93
N THR A 74 -7.92 6.93 3.07
CA THR A 74 -8.41 7.89 2.07
C THR A 74 -9.39 7.22 1.10
N PRO A 75 -10.57 7.82 0.83
CA PRO A 75 -11.56 7.23 -0.08
C PRO A 75 -11.05 7.11 -1.52
N LEU A 76 -11.37 6.01 -2.21
CA LEU A 76 -11.02 5.83 -3.63
C LEU A 76 -11.58 6.94 -4.52
N ARG A 77 -12.76 7.47 -4.19
CA ARG A 77 -13.35 8.63 -4.89
C ARG A 77 -12.43 9.85 -4.85
N HIS A 78 -11.81 10.13 -3.69
CA HIS A 78 -10.86 11.25 -3.56
C HIS A 78 -9.63 11.03 -4.44
N LEU A 79 -9.10 9.80 -4.47
CA LEU A 79 -7.99 9.45 -5.37
C LEU A 79 -8.34 9.68 -6.83
N ILE A 80 -9.53 9.28 -7.27
CA ILE A 80 -9.92 9.35 -8.69
C ILE A 80 -10.31 10.77 -9.11
N GLU A 81 -11.22 11.39 -8.37
CA GLU A 81 -11.84 12.65 -8.78
C GLU A 81 -10.94 13.86 -8.47
N GLU A 82 -10.22 13.83 -7.34
CA GLU A 82 -9.43 14.98 -6.89
C GLU A 82 -7.95 14.83 -7.28
N LEU A 83 -7.31 13.69 -7.01
CA LEU A 83 -5.90 13.49 -7.37
C LEU A 83 -5.72 13.09 -8.84
N GLY A 84 -6.56 12.18 -9.32
CA GLY A 84 -6.58 11.71 -10.71
C GLY A 84 -7.30 12.62 -11.70
N GLU A 85 -7.94 13.69 -11.20
CA GLU A 85 -8.72 14.68 -11.97
C GLU A 85 -9.89 14.08 -12.79
N GLY A 86 -10.40 12.93 -12.34
CA GLY A 86 -11.53 12.22 -12.92
C GLY A 86 -11.16 11.39 -14.17
N PRO A 87 -12.18 10.76 -14.81
CA PRO A 87 -11.96 9.95 -15.99
C PRO A 87 -11.54 10.79 -17.20
N LEU A 88 -10.87 10.14 -18.16
CA LEU A 88 -10.59 10.75 -19.47
C LEU A 88 -11.87 11.27 -20.14
N GLN A 89 -11.74 12.28 -21.01
CA GLN A 89 -12.88 12.93 -21.66
C GLN A 89 -13.77 11.91 -22.40
N GLY A 90 -15.08 11.98 -22.16
CA GLY A 90 -16.06 11.07 -22.75
C GLY A 90 -16.11 9.67 -22.14
N LYS A 91 -15.32 9.39 -21.10
CA LYS A 91 -15.37 8.14 -20.34
C LYS A 91 -16.02 8.31 -18.98
N SER A 92 -16.51 7.21 -18.44
CA SER A 92 -16.97 7.06 -17.06
C SER A 92 -16.26 5.88 -16.40
N ILE A 93 -16.06 5.95 -15.09
CA ILE A 93 -15.49 4.82 -14.34
C ILE A 93 -16.51 3.69 -14.26
N LEU A 94 -16.19 2.54 -14.84
CA LEU A 94 -17.02 1.32 -14.80
C LEU A 94 -16.60 0.39 -13.65
N ALA A 95 -15.30 0.17 -13.52
CA ALA A 95 -14.73 -0.74 -12.55
C ALA A 95 -13.36 -0.24 -12.08
N LEU A 96 -12.97 -0.68 -10.89
CA LEU A 96 -11.63 -0.47 -10.34
C LEU A 96 -10.97 -1.84 -10.17
N HIS A 97 -9.76 -1.97 -10.68
CA HIS A 97 -8.89 -3.09 -10.34
C HIS A 97 -8.02 -2.67 -9.15
N LEU A 98 -8.20 -3.36 -8.03
CA LEU A 98 -7.33 -3.24 -6.88
C LEU A 98 -6.33 -4.40 -6.97
N GLY A 99 -5.05 -4.07 -7.10
CA GLY A 99 -3.96 -5.04 -7.12
C GLY A 99 -3.83 -5.81 -5.82
#